data_AF-A0AAJ2BHV5-F1
#
_entry.id   AF-A0AAJ2BHV5-F1
#
_cell.length_a   1.000
_cell.length_b   1.000
_cell.length_c   1.000
_cell.angle_alpha   90.00
_cell.angle_beta   90.00
_cell.angle_gamma   90.00
#
_symmetry.space_group_name_H-M   'P 1'
#
loop_
_entity.id
_entity.type
_entity.pdbx_description
1 polymer ?
#
loop_
_entity_poly.entity_id
_entity_poly.type
_entity_poly.pdbx_seq_one_letter_code
_entity_poly.pdbx_strand_id
1 'polypeptide(L)'
;MFQLDSRLAGDTLEVASLRLCRVLLLNDRRYDWLVLVPHREGVTEFLDLAPDDQQQLWQEVTLVAQVLRNAQPGYKLNVGALGNVVRQLHVHLVLRCEEDPAWPGPVWGHSPREPYADEAGQEAVGRWRALLEQEIQA
;
A
#
# COMPACT_ATOMS: atom_id res chain seq x y z
N MET A 1 2.06 -21.65 -6.04
CA MET A 1 2.01 -21.15 -4.64
C MET A 1 2.25 -19.65 -4.70
N PHE A 2 1.48 -18.82 -3.99
CA PHE A 2 1.73 -17.38 -4.01
C PHE A 2 3.12 -17.05 -3.45
N GLN A 3 3.87 -16.23 -4.17
CA GLN A 3 5.16 -15.68 -3.76
C GLN A 3 5.17 -14.18 -4.05
N LEU A 4 5.55 -13.37 -3.07
CA LEU A 4 5.73 -11.93 -3.26
C LEU A 4 6.95 -11.69 -4.17
N ASP A 5 6.82 -10.80 -5.14
CA ASP A 5 7.91 -10.39 -6.02
C ASP A 5 9.11 -9.88 -5.21
N SER A 6 10.33 -10.24 -5.63
CA SER A 6 11.54 -9.94 -4.86
C SER A 6 11.81 -8.45 -4.70
N ARG A 7 11.38 -7.61 -5.65
CA ARG A 7 11.50 -6.15 -5.53
C ARG A 7 10.49 -5.61 -4.54
N LEU A 8 9.23 -6.07 -4.58
CA LEU A 8 8.25 -5.71 -3.56
C LEU A 8 8.73 -6.13 -2.17
N ALA A 9 9.25 -7.34 -2.03
CA ALA A 9 9.81 -7.83 -0.77
C ALA A 9 11.02 -7.01 -0.27
N GLY A 10 11.89 -6.56 -1.18
CA GLY A 10 13.06 -5.74 -0.81
C GLY A 10 12.76 -4.26 -0.57
N ASP A 11 11.67 -3.75 -1.16
CA ASP A 11 11.31 -2.33 -1.12
C ASP A 11 10.26 -1.99 -0.06
N THR A 12 9.72 -3.00 0.63
CA THR A 12 8.59 -2.82 1.55
C THR A 12 8.79 -3.54 2.88
N LEU A 13 8.00 -3.15 3.87
CA LEU A 13 7.90 -3.77 5.19
C LEU A 13 6.50 -4.36 5.36
N GLU A 14 6.37 -5.58 5.87
CA GLU A 14 5.07 -6.24 6.00
C GLU A 14 4.26 -5.67 7.19
N VAL A 15 3.04 -5.19 6.92
CA VAL A 15 2.15 -4.63 7.93
C VAL A 15 1.18 -5.69 8.43
N ALA A 16 0.39 -6.29 7.52
CA ALA A 16 -0.65 -7.25 7.85
C ALA A 16 -0.99 -8.15 6.66
N SER A 17 -1.73 -9.22 6.92
CA SER A 17 -2.39 -10.02 5.89
C SER A 17 -3.89 -9.90 6.05
N LEU A 18 -4.57 -9.40 5.02
CA LEU A 18 -6.03 -9.41 4.90
C LEU A 18 -6.49 -10.72 4.23
N ARG A 19 -7.78 -10.80 3.89
CA ARG A 19 -8.39 -11.99 3.29
C ARG A 19 -7.80 -12.29 1.92
N LEU A 20 -7.65 -11.26 1.08
CA LEU A 20 -7.07 -11.38 -0.26
C LEU A 20 -5.65 -10.82 -0.30
N CYS A 21 -5.40 -9.65 0.29
CA CYS A 21 -4.14 -8.93 0.10
C CYS A 21 -3.18 -9.07 1.28
N ARG A 22 -1.89 -9.12 0.95
CA ARG A 22 -0.82 -8.64 1.84
C ARG A 22 -0.84 -7.11 1.85
N VAL A 23 -0.76 -6.51 3.03
CA VAL A 23 -0.63 -5.07 3.22
C VAL A 23 0.81 -4.77 3.59
N LEU A 24 1.47 -3.96 2.75
CA LEU A 24 2.88 -3.63 2.85
C LEU A 24 3.03 -2.11 3.04
N LEU A 25 4.03 -1.69 3.80
CA LEU A 25 4.47 -0.30 3.89
C LEU A 25 5.64 -0.12 2.94
N LEU A 26 5.55 0.81 1.98
CA LEU A 26 6.70 1.14 1.14
C LEU A 26 7.80 1.76 2.03
N ASN A 27 9.04 1.30 1.86
CA ASN A 27 10.17 1.81 2.63
C ASN A 27 10.63 3.18 2.10
N ASP A 28 9.75 4.17 2.21
CA ASP A 28 9.96 5.54 1.82
C ASP A 28 9.24 6.48 2.80
N ARG A 29 9.97 6.98 3.79
CA ARG A 29 9.44 7.73 4.94
C ARG A 29 8.83 9.08 4.60
N ARG A 30 8.95 9.52 3.35
CA ARG A 30 8.44 10.81 2.87
C ARG A 30 6.93 10.82 2.74
N TYR A 31 6.30 9.65 2.66
CA TYR A 31 4.87 9.50 2.41
C TYR A 31 4.28 8.40 3.29
N ASP A 32 3.04 8.59 3.74
CA ASP A 32 2.23 7.50 4.29
C ASP A 32 1.74 6.64 3.11
N TRP A 33 2.51 5.60 2.78
CA TRP A 33 2.37 4.83 1.55
C TRP A 33 2.21 3.33 1.83
N LEU A 34 0.96 2.85 1.73
CA LEU A 34 0.64 1.43 1.81
C LEU A 34 0.46 0.81 0.42
N VAL A 35 0.79 -0.46 0.29
CA VAL A 35 0.70 -1.25 -0.94
C VAL A 35 -0.05 -2.54 -0.65
N LEU A 36 -1.13 -2.80 -1.39
CA LEU A 36 -1.87 -4.05 -1.32
C LEU A 36 -1.43 -4.98 -2.45
N VAL A 37 -1.13 -6.24 -2.11
CA VAL A 37 -0.73 -7.28 -3.06
C VAL A 37 -1.67 -8.49 -2.91
N PRO A 38 -2.58 -8.76 -3.86
CA PRO A 38 -3.45 -9.93 -3.82
C PRO A 38 -2.65 -11.24 -3.79
N HIS A 39 -3.03 -12.16 -2.91
CA HIS A 39 -2.48 -13.50 -2.80
C HIS A 39 -2.96 -14.42 -3.94
N ARG A 40 -2.69 -14.03 -5.19
CA ARG A 40 -3.00 -14.79 -6.40
C ARG A 40 -1.76 -14.86 -7.28
N GLU A 41 -1.45 -16.07 -7.72
CA GLU A 41 -0.28 -16.36 -8.53
C GLU A 41 -0.53 -15.96 -9.99
N GLY A 42 0.48 -15.37 -10.64
CA GLY A 42 0.42 -15.02 -12.06
C GLY A 42 -0.48 -13.84 -12.42
N VAL A 43 -1.10 -13.17 -11.45
CA VAL A 43 -1.98 -12.01 -11.66
C VAL A 43 -1.14 -10.76 -11.87
N THR A 44 -1.38 -10.08 -12.98
CA THR A 44 -0.66 -8.85 -13.36
C THR A 44 -1.57 -7.63 -13.40
N GLU A 45 -2.81 -7.83 -13.81
CA GLU A 45 -3.83 -6.81 -13.91
C GLU A 45 -5.03 -7.15 -12.99
N PHE A 46 -5.78 -6.15 -12.56
CA PHE A 46 -6.99 -6.40 -11.74
C PHE A 46 -8.03 -7.24 -12.49
N LEU A 47 -8.07 -7.15 -13.82
CA LEU A 47 -8.95 -7.94 -14.68
C LEU A 47 -8.57 -9.43 -14.78
N ASP A 48 -7.35 -9.80 -14.36
CA ASP A 48 -6.92 -11.20 -14.28
C ASP A 48 -7.53 -11.91 -13.05
N LEU A 49 -8.05 -11.15 -12.08
CA LEU A 49 -8.71 -11.69 -10.88
C LEU A 49 -10.11 -12.23 -11.22
N ALA A 50 -10.52 -13.28 -10.51
CA ALA A 50 -11.92 -13.72 -10.54
C ALA A 50 -12.86 -12.59 -10.06
N PRO A 51 -14.13 -12.53 -10.51
CA PRO A 51 -15.06 -11.46 -10.15
C PRO A 51 -15.20 -11.24 -8.64
N ASP A 52 -15.21 -12.30 -7.84
CA ASP A 52 -15.28 -12.22 -6.38
C ASP A 52 -14.00 -11.62 -5.78
N ASP A 53 -12.84 -11.95 -6.35
CA ASP A 53 -11.55 -11.38 -5.91
C ASP A 53 -11.42 -9.91 -6.32
N GLN A 54 -12.00 -9.50 -7.47
CA GLN A 54 -12.04 -8.08 -7.85
C GLN A 54 -12.87 -7.27 -6.83
N GLN A 55 -14.03 -7.79 -6.42
CA GLN A 55 -14.85 -7.17 -5.39
C GLN A 55 -14.13 -7.15 -4.04
N GLN A 56 -13.50 -8.26 -3.65
CA GLN A 56 -12.75 -8.34 -2.41
C GLN A 56 -11.54 -7.40 -2.39
N LEU A 57 -10.83 -7.26 -3.52
CA LEU A 57 -9.75 -6.28 -3.67
C LEU A 57 -10.27 -4.86 -3.43
N TRP A 58 -11.41 -4.50 -4.03
CA TRP A 58 -11.97 -3.17 -3.85
C TRP A 58 -12.43 -2.90 -2.41
N GLN A 59 -12.97 -3.91 -1.71
CA GLN A 59 -13.29 -3.82 -0.29
C GLN A 59 -12.03 -3.55 0.55
N GLU A 60 -10.94 -4.28 0.29
CA GLU A 60 -9.69 -4.11 1.03
C GLU A 60 -8.98 -2.79 0.70
N VAL A 61 -8.99 -2.35 -0.56
CA VAL A 61 -8.52 -1.02 -0.95
C VAL A 61 -9.32 0.06 -0.21
N THR A 62 -10.64 -0.07 -0.13
CA THR A 62 -11.50 0.90 0.56
C THR A 62 -11.22 0.92 2.07
N LEU A 63 -11.04 -0.25 2.70
CA LEU A 63 -10.68 -0.37 4.11
C LEU A 63 -9.36 0.35 4.41
N VAL A 64 -8.29 0.03 3.66
CA VAL A 64 -6.97 0.63 3.89
C VAL A 64 -6.98 2.13 3.55
N ALA A 65 -7.74 2.54 2.54
CA ALA A 65 -7.96 3.96 2.22
C ALA A 65 -8.63 4.70 3.39
N GLN A 66 -9.62 4.09 4.04
CA GLN A 66 -10.31 4.67 5.19
C GLN A 66 -9.37 4.82 6.39
N VAL A 67 -8.56 3.80 6.69
CA VAL A 67 -7.51 3.85 7.73
C VAL A 67 -6.57 5.04 7.50
N LEU A 68 -6.06 5.18 6.28
CA LEU A 68 -5.18 6.29 5.89
C LEU A 68 -5.88 7.64 6.06
N ARG A 69 -7.12 7.78 5.58
CA ARG A 69 -7.90 9.02 5.68
C ARG A 69 -8.25 9.38 7.14
N ASN A 70 -8.57 8.41 7.98
CA ASN A 70 -8.86 8.62 9.40
C ASN A 70 -7.60 9.07 10.16
N ALA A 71 -6.43 8.55 9.78
CA ALA A 71 -5.16 8.98 10.36
C ALA A 71 -4.80 10.44 10.01
N GLN A 72 -5.15 10.91 8.80
CA GLN A 72 -4.92 12.29 8.35
C GLN A 72 -6.12 12.83 7.52
N PRO A 73 -7.18 13.35 8.18
CA PRO A 73 -8.41 13.78 7.49
C PRO A 73 -8.22 14.96 6.53
N GLY A 74 -7.19 15.78 6.72
CA GLY A 74 -6.88 16.94 5.85
C GLY A 74 -6.15 16.58 4.55
N TYR A 75 -5.61 15.36 4.42
CA TYR A 75 -4.72 15.01 3.32
C TYR A 75 -5.48 14.54 2.08
N LYS A 76 -4.84 14.40 0.92
CA LYS A 76 -5.44 13.84 -0.29
C LYS A 76 -4.97 12.42 -0.51
N LEU A 77 -5.88 11.48 -0.73
CA LEU A 77 -5.53 10.10 -1.11
C LEU A 77 -5.22 10.01 -2.62
N ASN A 78 -4.15 9.31 -2.97
CA ASN A 78 -3.87 8.80 -4.31
C ASN A 78 -3.97 7.27 -4.27
N VAL A 79 -4.65 6.70 -5.28
CA VAL A 79 -4.79 5.25 -5.44
C VAL A 79 -4.35 4.89 -6.86
N GLY A 80 -3.51 3.88 -7.04
CA GLY A 80 -3.05 3.48 -8.37
C GLY A 80 -2.54 2.05 -8.44
N ALA A 81 -2.98 1.32 -9.47
CA ALA A 81 -2.36 0.08 -9.92
C ALA A 81 -1.61 0.39 -11.22
N LEU A 82 -0.27 0.30 -11.18
CA LEU A 82 0.59 0.68 -12.31
C LEU A 82 1.30 -0.54 -12.92
N GLY A 83 2.26 -1.13 -12.20
CA GLY A 83 2.85 -2.41 -12.61
C GLY A 83 3.86 -2.38 -13.78
N ASN A 84 4.30 -1.21 -14.25
CA ASN A 84 5.23 -1.13 -15.39
C ASN A 84 6.58 -1.84 -15.13
N VAL A 85 7.12 -1.71 -13.90
CA VAL A 85 8.43 -2.25 -13.48
C VAL A 85 8.31 -3.60 -12.78
N VAL A 86 7.35 -3.76 -11.86
CA VAL A 86 7.01 -5.02 -11.20
C VAL A 86 5.65 -5.45 -11.70
N ARG A 87 5.57 -6.60 -12.37
CA ARG A 87 4.34 -7.04 -13.04
C ARG A 87 3.32 -7.67 -12.10
N GLN A 88 3.75 -8.23 -10.97
CA GLN A 88 2.82 -8.77 -9.99
C GLN A 88 1.84 -7.67 -9.56
N LEU A 89 0.53 -7.94 -9.65
CA LEU A 89 -0.49 -6.96 -9.33
C LEU A 89 -0.30 -6.40 -7.92
N HIS A 90 -0.23 -5.07 -7.82
CA HIS A 90 -0.18 -4.36 -6.56
C HIS A 90 -0.88 -3.00 -6.70
N VAL A 91 -1.54 -2.58 -5.62
CA VAL A 91 -2.29 -1.31 -5.57
C VAL A 91 -1.64 -0.41 -4.54
N HIS A 92 -1.20 0.77 -4.99
CA HIS A 92 -0.63 1.81 -4.14
C HIS A 92 -1.73 2.67 -3.55
N LEU A 93 -1.65 2.94 -2.25
CA LEU A 93 -2.46 3.94 -1.55
C LEU A 93 -1.51 4.90 -0.83
N VAL A 94 -1.57 6.17 -1.20
CA VAL A 94 -0.62 7.20 -0.73
C VAL A 94 -1.38 8.40 -0.23
N LEU A 95 -1.16 8.81 1.02
CA LEU A 95 -1.63 10.10 1.50
C LEU A 95 -0.68 11.21 1.06
N ARG A 96 -1.25 12.33 0.64
CA ARG A 96 -0.58 13.47 0.04
C ARG A 96 -0.97 14.76 0.76
N CYS A 97 -0.05 15.71 0.87
CA CYS A 97 -0.33 17.05 1.37
C CYS A 97 0.42 18.09 0.54
N GLU A 98 0.08 19.37 0.68
CA GLU A 98 0.68 20.44 -0.13
C GLU A 98 2.18 20.61 0.13
N GLU A 99 2.63 20.20 1.32
CA GLU A 99 4.03 20.25 1.75
C GLU A 99 4.84 19.02 1.35
N ASP A 100 4.20 17.96 0.82
CA ASP A 100 4.93 16.75 0.46
C ASP A 100 5.85 16.98 -0.76
N PRO A 101 6.99 16.29 -0.86
CA PRO A 101 8.01 16.63 -1.85
C PRO A 101 7.56 16.57 -3.31
N ALA A 102 6.49 15.83 -3.62
CA ALA A 102 6.03 15.61 -4.99
C ALA A 102 4.74 16.36 -5.32
N TRP A 103 4.18 17.16 -4.40
CA TRP A 103 2.95 17.90 -4.66
C TRP A 103 3.15 19.00 -5.74
N PRO A 104 2.19 19.22 -6.67
CA PRO A 104 0.92 18.49 -6.89
C PRO A 104 1.06 17.28 -7.84
N GLY A 105 2.28 16.93 -8.22
CA GLY A 105 2.57 15.81 -9.12
C GLY A 105 2.44 14.42 -8.47
N PRO A 106 2.63 13.37 -9.30
CA PRO A 106 2.69 11.99 -8.81
C PRO A 106 3.97 11.73 -7.99
N VAL A 107 3.86 10.89 -6.94
CA VAL A 107 5.04 10.42 -6.17
C VAL A 107 5.94 9.49 -6.99
N TRP A 108 5.37 8.76 -7.95
CA TRP A 108 6.10 7.75 -8.73
C TRP A 108 7.17 8.40 -9.61
N GLY A 109 8.44 8.10 -9.32
CA GLY A 109 9.58 8.59 -10.11
C GLY A 109 9.95 10.05 -9.86
N HIS A 110 9.35 10.71 -8.87
CA HIS A 110 9.65 12.11 -8.56
C HIS A 110 11.11 12.31 -8.07
N SER A 111 11.52 11.56 -7.04
CA SER A 111 12.87 11.62 -6.47
C SER A 111 13.24 10.35 -5.71
N PRO A 112 14.55 10.08 -5.46
CA PRO A 112 15.00 8.87 -4.77
C PRO A 112 14.32 8.67 -3.43
N ARG A 113 14.00 7.41 -3.10
CA ARG A 113 13.35 7.02 -1.85
C ARG A 113 14.22 7.41 -0.66
N GLU A 114 13.58 7.84 0.42
CA GLU A 114 14.26 8.01 1.71
C GLU A 114 13.82 6.89 2.65
N PRO A 115 14.61 5.80 2.79
CA PRO A 115 14.19 4.67 3.61
C PRO A 115 14.07 5.06 5.08
N TYR A 116 13.21 4.34 5.80
CA TYR A 116 13.17 4.41 7.25
C TYR A 116 14.49 3.85 7.84
N ALA A 117 14.91 4.39 8.98
CA ALA A 117 15.82 3.66 9.86
C ALA A 117 15.08 2.43 10.44
N ASP A 118 15.80 1.35 10.75
CA ASP A 118 15.19 0.06 11.12
C ASP A 118 14.15 0.20 12.26
N GLU A 119 14.50 0.89 13.35
CA GLU A 119 13.59 1.12 14.49
C GLU A 119 12.36 1.94 14.08
N ALA A 120 12.56 3.06 13.39
CA ALA A 120 11.47 3.92 12.91
C ALA A 120 10.56 3.19 11.89
N GLY A 121 11.11 2.28 11.10
CA GLY A 121 10.36 1.43 10.18
C GLY A 121 9.46 0.45 10.93
N GLN A 122 9.97 -0.20 11.98
CA GLN A 122 9.17 -1.09 12.82
C GLN A 122 8.07 -0.35 13.59
N GLU A 123 8.36 0.87 14.08
CA GLU A 123 7.36 1.73 14.70
C GLU A 123 6.25 2.11 13.71
N ALA A 124 6.61 2.50 12.48
CA ALA A 124 5.65 2.82 11.44
C ALA A 124 4.77 1.61 11.08
N VAL A 125 5.38 0.42 10.94
CA VAL A 125 4.66 -0.85 10.74
C VAL A 125 3.68 -1.12 11.89
N GLY A 126 4.13 -0.98 13.14
CA GLY A 126 3.30 -1.19 14.33
C GLY A 126 2.12 -0.23 14.38
N ARG A 127 2.35 1.05 14.07
CA ARG A 127 1.28 2.07 13.98
C ARG A 127 0.23 1.69 12.94
N TRP A 128 0.63 1.36 11.71
CA TRP A 128 -0.32 1.02 10.65
C TRP A 128 -1.09 -0.27 10.92
N ARG A 129 -0.42 -1.27 11.52
CA ARG A 129 -1.07 -2.51 11.95
C ARG A 129 -2.16 -2.22 12.97
N ALA A 130 -1.85 -1.45 14.01
CA ALA A 130 -2.82 -1.12 15.06
C ALA A 130 -4.03 -0.35 14.53
N LEU A 131 -3.81 0.64 13.66
CA LEU A 131 -4.91 1.41 13.05
C LEU A 131 -5.79 0.54 12.14
N LEU A 132 -5.18 -0.37 11.38
CA LEU A 132 -5.92 -1.30 10.52
C LEU A 132 -6.76 -2.29 11.35
N GLU A 133 -6.20 -2.82 12.44
CA GLU A 133 -6.94 -3.71 13.35
C GLU A 133 -8.13 -3.02 14.01
N GLN A 134 -7.99 -1.75 14.38
CA GLN A 134 -9.08 -0.94 14.93
C GLN A 134 -10.21 -0.74 13.91
N GLU A 135 -9.89 -0.40 12.67
CA GLU A 135 -10.90 -0.19 11.62
C GLU A 135 -11.63 -1.48 11.24
N ILE A 136 -10.96 -2.64 11.29
CA ILE A 136 -11.59 -3.96 11.06
C ILE A 136 -12.61 -4.31 12.15
N GLN A 137 -12.42 -3.79 13.36
CA GLN A 137 -13.29 -4.06 14.52
C GLN A 137 -14.45 -3.07 14.68
N ALA A 138 -14.45 -1.98 13.90
CA ALA A 138 -15.48 -0.93 13.92
C ALA A 138 -16.72 -1.32 13.12
#